data_AF-A0A7S2P3G6-F1
#
_entry.id   AF-A0A7S2P3G6-F1
#
_cell.length_a   1.000
_cell.length_b   1.000
_cell.length_c   1.000
_cell.angle_alpha   90.00
_cell.angle_beta   90.00
_cell.angle_gamma   90.00
#
_symmetry.space_group_name_H-M   'P 1'
#
loop_
_entity.id
_entity.type
_entity.pdbx_description
1 polymer ?
#
loop_
_entity_poly.entity_id
_entity_poly.type
_entity_poly.pdbx_seq_one_letter_code
_entity_poly.pdbx_strand_id
1 'polypeptide(L)'
;STDVKLDCMDEETLTTMVSETLCLFPRLTQSLSSIIYHKTKGNPLFVSQLMISLSKDGLLRPSLSRGRWEWDKEKILCQKLPDDVAEFLMHTIISLPYDVKSVLRILSCFGASVDSSFVKKLEGALDRALVDGIDTAVAEGLLDKIDDHYRFSHDRIQEAAYNMMTSLDRCKFHFSYGLALAPLEAEEDDYVFTAVTQLNLAGPEAVEEKSQNAIIANLNLRAGKKAMDMSHFEVAYSYFDHGITFLRKKHWEEHYTLSLELFNLAAKCAFANGDVISLKLLSQQVMKKASSFEDTLNVTYFVTCSLAYSSKLPESVEKGFDILSQLGIELRGCGSSVEDCVQETKDLLSAHTDDELLNTRR
;
A
#
# COMPACT_ATOMS: atom_id res chain seq x y z
N SER A 1 11.91 -21.48 -0.27
CA SER A 1 11.18 -20.89 0.86
C SER A 1 10.71 -22.04 1.73
N THR A 2 11.18 -22.13 2.97
CA THR A 2 10.67 -23.15 3.91
C THR A 2 9.44 -22.54 4.57
N ASP A 3 8.26 -23.02 4.18
CA ASP A 3 7.00 -22.53 4.71
C ASP A 3 6.79 -23.17 6.10
N VAL A 4 7.04 -22.38 7.16
CA VAL A 4 6.87 -22.84 8.54
C VAL A 4 5.45 -22.49 8.97
N LYS A 5 4.58 -23.49 8.99
CA LYS A 5 3.22 -23.34 9.49
C LYS A 5 3.22 -23.35 11.01
N LEU A 6 2.82 -22.23 11.62
CA LEU A 6 2.61 -22.14 13.06
C LEU A 6 1.20 -22.66 13.39
N ASP A 7 1.12 -23.83 14.01
CA ASP A 7 -0.13 -24.40 14.51
C ASP A 7 -0.46 -23.86 15.92
N CYS A 8 -1.69 -24.10 16.39
CA CYS A 8 -2.10 -23.75 17.76
C CYS A 8 -1.25 -24.49 18.80
N MET A 9 -1.04 -23.87 19.96
CA MET A 9 -0.32 -24.50 21.06
C MET A 9 -1.10 -25.72 21.56
N ASP A 10 -0.40 -26.81 21.88
CA ASP A 10 -1.01 -27.88 22.66
C ASP A 10 -1.24 -27.47 24.13
N GLU A 11 -1.98 -28.29 24.85
CA GLU A 11 -2.35 -28.01 26.25
C GLU A 11 -1.11 -27.98 27.18
N GLU A 12 -0.05 -28.71 26.85
CA GLU A 12 1.20 -28.75 27.62
C GLU A 12 2.00 -27.45 27.47
N THR A 13 2.15 -26.98 26.24
CA THR A 13 2.78 -25.69 25.91
C THR A 13 2.00 -24.53 26.53
N LEU A 14 0.67 -24.54 26.44
CA LEU A 14 -0.18 -23.55 27.11
C LEU A 14 -0.02 -23.60 28.63
N THR A 15 0.04 -24.80 29.21
CA THR A 15 0.24 -24.94 30.66
C THR A 15 1.57 -24.33 31.09
N THR A 16 2.62 -24.54 30.31
CA THR A 16 3.95 -23.95 30.52
C THR A 16 3.88 -22.42 30.45
N MET A 17 3.27 -21.87 29.40
CA MET A 17 3.06 -20.42 29.24
C MET A 17 2.31 -19.80 30.43
N VAL A 18 1.19 -20.39 30.85
CA VAL A 18 0.41 -19.90 32.00
C VAL A 18 1.20 -20.01 33.30
N SER A 19 1.97 -21.09 33.46
CA SER A 19 2.86 -21.32 34.61
C SER A 19 3.89 -20.21 34.74
N GLU A 20 4.58 -19.88 33.64
CA GLU A 20 5.59 -18.83 33.57
C GLU A 20 4.96 -17.45 33.81
N THR A 21 3.84 -17.15 33.14
CA THR A 21 3.12 -15.87 33.26
C THR A 21 2.69 -15.59 34.71
N LEU A 22 2.18 -16.61 35.41
CA LEU A 22 1.70 -16.47 36.79
C LEU A 22 2.79 -16.73 37.83
N CYS A 23 4.00 -17.10 37.41
CA CYS A 23 5.11 -17.53 38.28
C CYS A 23 4.69 -18.64 39.26
N LEU A 24 3.91 -19.60 38.79
CA LEU A 24 3.44 -20.77 39.55
C LEU A 24 4.05 -22.06 38.97
N PHE A 25 3.94 -23.18 39.69
CA PHE A 25 4.31 -24.50 39.15
C PHE A 25 3.24 -25.02 38.18
N PRO A 26 3.59 -25.76 37.10
CA PRO A 26 2.63 -26.23 36.10
C PRO A 26 1.46 -27.03 36.69
N ARG A 27 1.75 -27.86 37.70
CA ARG A 27 0.73 -28.64 38.45
C ARG A 27 -0.35 -27.79 39.11
N LEU A 28 -0.04 -26.53 39.46
CA LEU A 28 -0.98 -25.62 40.10
C LEU A 28 -1.82 -24.87 39.07
N THR A 29 -1.25 -24.56 37.91
CA THR A 29 -1.94 -23.85 36.82
C THR A 29 -2.78 -24.76 35.94
N GLN A 30 -2.56 -26.07 35.97
CA GLN A 30 -3.23 -27.04 35.10
C GLN A 30 -4.75 -26.92 35.07
N SER A 31 -5.39 -26.65 36.21
CA SER A 31 -6.84 -26.46 36.26
C SER A 31 -7.33 -25.21 35.51
N LEU A 32 -6.55 -24.13 35.51
CA LEU A 32 -6.82 -22.92 34.75
C LEU A 32 -6.46 -23.12 33.28
N SER A 33 -5.29 -23.69 33.01
CA SER A 33 -4.78 -23.97 31.66
C SER A 33 -5.74 -24.85 30.86
N SER A 34 -6.34 -25.87 31.46
CA SER A 34 -7.32 -26.73 30.79
C SER A 34 -8.61 -25.97 30.41
N ILE A 35 -9.08 -25.06 31.27
CA ILE A 35 -10.25 -24.22 30.99
C ILE A 35 -9.96 -23.27 29.83
N ILE A 36 -8.79 -22.61 29.87
CA ILE A 36 -8.33 -21.70 28.83
C ILE A 36 -8.16 -22.46 27.51
N TYR A 37 -7.50 -23.62 27.53
CA TYR A 37 -7.29 -24.45 26.34
C TYR A 37 -8.62 -24.88 25.72
N HIS A 38 -9.58 -25.35 26.52
CA HIS A 38 -10.88 -25.75 26.02
C HIS A 38 -11.61 -24.61 25.30
N LYS A 39 -11.46 -23.38 25.81
CA LYS A 39 -12.10 -22.15 25.30
C LYS A 39 -11.38 -21.54 24.09
N THR A 40 -10.06 -21.63 24.04
CA THR A 40 -9.22 -20.94 23.04
C THR A 40 -8.67 -21.85 21.96
N LYS A 41 -8.81 -23.18 22.15
CA LYS A 41 -8.19 -24.23 21.32
C LYS A 41 -6.68 -24.03 21.11
N GLY A 42 -6.01 -23.43 22.08
CA GLY A 42 -4.56 -23.21 22.03
C GLY A 42 -4.11 -22.05 21.14
N ASN A 43 -5.04 -21.22 20.64
CA ASN A 43 -4.68 -20.04 19.86
C ASN A 43 -3.97 -19.00 20.77
N PRO A 44 -2.68 -18.67 20.56
CA PRO A 44 -1.92 -17.81 21.46
C PRO A 44 -2.53 -16.42 21.69
N LEU A 45 -3.10 -15.82 20.65
CA LEU A 45 -3.77 -14.53 20.74
C LEU A 45 -5.03 -14.62 21.61
N PHE A 46 -5.80 -15.69 21.45
CA PHE A 46 -7.01 -15.88 22.24
C PHE A 46 -6.67 -16.18 23.70
N VAL A 47 -5.58 -16.92 23.95
CA VAL A 47 -5.06 -17.18 25.29
C VAL A 47 -4.65 -15.89 26.00
N SER A 48 -3.82 -15.05 25.36
CA SER A 48 -3.33 -13.81 25.97
C SER A 48 -4.48 -12.85 26.29
N GLN A 49 -5.41 -12.67 25.35
CA GLN A 49 -6.54 -11.78 25.54
C GLN A 49 -7.55 -12.30 26.58
N LEU A 50 -7.80 -13.61 26.62
CA LEU A 50 -8.62 -14.18 27.69
C LEU A 50 -7.97 -13.98 29.06
N MET A 51 -6.67 -14.20 29.18
CA MET A 51 -5.94 -13.97 30.44
C MET A 51 -6.03 -12.52 30.92
N ILE A 52 -5.87 -11.55 30.00
CA ILE A 52 -6.05 -10.11 30.29
C ILE A 52 -7.47 -9.83 30.77
N SER A 53 -8.48 -10.33 30.05
CA SER A 53 -9.90 -10.17 30.39
C SER A 53 -10.24 -10.75 31.76
N LEU A 54 -9.78 -11.97 32.07
CA LEU A 54 -9.97 -12.59 33.38
C LEU A 54 -9.34 -11.78 34.51
N SER A 55 -8.18 -11.16 34.26
CA SER A 55 -7.53 -10.30 35.24
C SER A 55 -8.33 -9.03 35.50
N LYS A 56 -8.83 -8.39 34.44
CA LYS A 56 -9.64 -7.17 34.49
C LYS A 56 -10.99 -7.40 35.19
N ASP A 57 -11.65 -8.51 34.92
CA ASP A 57 -12.91 -8.91 35.58
C ASP A 57 -12.71 -9.37 37.03
N GLY A 58 -11.46 -9.43 37.51
CA GLY A 58 -11.11 -9.90 38.85
C GLY A 58 -11.34 -11.40 39.06
N LEU A 59 -11.58 -12.15 37.97
CA LEU A 59 -11.72 -13.61 37.97
C LEU A 59 -10.37 -14.33 38.07
N LEU A 60 -9.28 -13.64 37.72
CA LEU A 60 -7.90 -14.04 37.94
C LEU A 60 -7.19 -12.92 38.71
N ARG A 61 -6.87 -13.14 39.98
CA ARG A 61 -6.34 -12.08 40.86
C ARG A 61 -5.26 -12.57 41.81
N PRO A 62 -4.30 -11.71 42.20
CA PRO A 62 -3.36 -12.04 43.26
C PRO A 62 -4.08 -12.04 44.61
N SER A 63 -3.93 -13.13 45.37
CA SER A 63 -4.46 -13.28 46.72
C SER A 63 -3.42 -12.85 47.74
N LEU A 64 -3.60 -11.67 48.32
CA LEU A 64 -2.65 -11.07 49.28
C LEU A 64 -2.51 -11.91 50.57
N SER A 65 -3.58 -12.60 50.99
CA SER A 65 -3.56 -13.45 52.19
C SER A 65 -2.80 -14.77 51.99
N ARG A 66 -2.67 -15.22 50.74
CA ARG A 66 -2.08 -16.52 50.39
C ARG A 66 -0.79 -16.40 49.57
N GLY A 67 -0.42 -15.20 49.15
CA GLY A 67 0.77 -14.94 48.33
C GLY A 67 0.75 -15.65 46.98
N ARG A 68 -0.43 -15.90 46.39
CA ARG A 68 -0.57 -16.64 45.14
C ARG A 68 -1.73 -16.13 44.28
N TRP A 69 -1.70 -16.43 42.99
CA TRP A 69 -2.86 -16.22 42.12
C TRP A 69 -4.02 -17.13 42.52
N GLU A 70 -5.23 -16.57 42.47
CA GLU A 70 -6.49 -17.28 42.66
C GLU A 70 -7.43 -16.99 41.49
N TRP A 71 -8.22 -17.99 41.11
CA TRP A 71 -9.20 -17.87 40.05
C TRP A 71 -10.53 -18.54 40.39
N ASP A 72 -11.62 -17.95 39.89
CA ASP A 72 -12.97 -18.44 40.07
C ASP A 72 -13.36 -19.37 38.92
N LYS A 73 -13.08 -20.67 39.10
CA LYS A 73 -13.29 -21.70 38.07
C LYS A 73 -14.71 -21.72 37.52
N GLU A 74 -15.72 -21.57 38.39
CA GLU A 74 -17.13 -21.66 38.00
C GLU A 74 -17.51 -20.48 37.12
N LYS A 75 -17.14 -19.26 37.52
CA LYS A 75 -17.43 -18.06 36.72
C LYS A 75 -16.70 -18.07 35.38
N ILE A 76 -15.45 -18.52 35.34
CA ILE A 76 -14.68 -18.61 34.08
C ILE A 76 -15.36 -19.60 33.13
N LEU A 77 -15.82 -20.76 33.63
CA LEU A 77 -16.55 -21.73 32.81
C LEU A 77 -17.85 -21.16 32.25
N CYS A 78 -18.59 -20.40 33.07
CA CYS A 78 -19.85 -19.76 32.69
C CYS A 78 -19.70 -18.58 31.71
N GLN A 79 -18.52 -17.98 31.57
CA GLN A 79 -18.28 -16.96 30.54
C GLN A 79 -18.41 -17.60 29.14
N LYS A 80 -19.39 -17.15 28.36
CA LYS A 80 -19.49 -17.50 26.94
C LYS A 80 -18.39 -16.75 26.20
N LEU A 81 -17.52 -17.49 25.52
CA LEU A 81 -16.58 -16.93 24.56
C LEU A 81 -17.05 -17.34 23.16
N PRO A 82 -16.95 -16.45 22.17
CA PRO A 82 -17.13 -16.83 20.78
C PRO A 82 -16.18 -17.96 20.38
N ASP A 83 -16.64 -18.84 19.48
CA ASP A 83 -15.79 -19.92 18.93
C ASP A 83 -14.75 -19.36 17.93
N ASP A 84 -14.98 -18.16 17.41
CA ASP A 84 -14.08 -17.47 16.48
C ASP A 84 -13.31 -16.31 17.15
N VAL A 85 -12.00 -16.27 16.87
CA VAL A 85 -11.08 -15.26 17.41
C VAL A 85 -11.46 -13.87 16.91
N ALA A 86 -11.94 -13.73 15.66
CA ALA A 86 -12.32 -12.41 15.15
C ALA A 86 -13.59 -11.88 15.83
N GLU A 87 -14.59 -12.73 16.08
CA GLU A 87 -15.78 -12.37 16.85
C GLU A 87 -15.42 -11.95 18.29
N PHE A 88 -14.50 -12.68 18.94
CA PHE A 88 -14.02 -12.33 20.27
C PHE A 88 -13.28 -10.98 20.30
N LEU A 89 -12.34 -10.74 19.38
CA LEU A 89 -11.63 -9.47 19.28
C LEU A 89 -12.58 -8.32 18.96
N MET A 90 -13.57 -8.54 18.11
CA MET A 90 -14.61 -7.56 17.82
C MET A 90 -15.40 -7.21 19.09
N HIS A 91 -15.77 -8.17 19.92
CA HIS A 91 -16.42 -7.92 21.21
C HIS A 91 -15.52 -7.12 22.16
N THR A 92 -14.23 -7.47 22.25
CA THR A 92 -13.25 -6.72 23.05
C THR A 92 -13.20 -5.27 22.59
N ILE A 93 -13.01 -5.02 21.29
CA ILE A 93 -12.93 -3.67 20.73
C ILE A 93 -14.25 -2.91 20.94
N ILE A 94 -15.42 -3.52 20.73
CA ILE A 94 -16.73 -2.86 20.92
C ILE A 94 -16.92 -2.37 22.36
N SER A 95 -16.43 -3.14 23.34
CA SER A 95 -16.56 -2.82 24.77
C SER A 95 -15.69 -1.64 25.23
N LEU A 96 -14.71 -1.23 24.43
CA LEU A 96 -13.80 -0.12 24.76
C LEU A 96 -14.52 1.24 24.74
N PRO A 97 -13.97 2.24 25.46
CA PRO A 97 -14.39 3.63 25.32
C PRO A 97 -14.37 4.12 23.87
N TYR A 98 -15.22 5.09 23.55
CA TYR A 98 -15.34 5.61 22.18
C TYR A 98 -14.00 6.12 21.64
N ASP A 99 -13.22 6.84 22.46
CA ASP A 99 -11.95 7.44 22.04
C ASP A 99 -10.92 6.38 21.63
N VAL A 100 -10.79 5.30 22.42
CA VAL A 100 -9.91 4.16 22.12
C VAL A 100 -10.34 3.46 20.83
N LYS A 101 -11.65 3.19 20.69
CA LYS A 101 -12.19 2.59 19.44
C LYS A 101 -11.89 3.46 18.23
N SER A 102 -12.03 4.77 18.38
CA SER A 102 -11.82 5.69 17.28
C SER A 102 -10.36 5.78 16.87
N VAL A 103 -9.44 5.74 17.83
CA VAL A 103 -8.00 5.67 17.57
C VAL A 103 -7.63 4.38 16.84
N LEU A 104 -8.13 3.23 17.30
CA LEU A 104 -7.88 1.94 16.63
C LEU A 104 -8.38 1.95 15.17
N ARG A 105 -9.55 2.55 14.91
CA ARG A 105 -10.05 2.75 13.54
C ARG A 105 -9.12 3.61 12.70
N ILE A 106 -8.67 4.75 13.24
CA ILE A 106 -7.74 5.66 12.54
C ILE A 106 -6.45 4.90 12.19
N LEU A 107 -5.80 4.27 13.17
CA LEU A 107 -4.54 3.55 12.96
C LEU A 107 -4.69 2.39 11.96
N SER A 108 -5.84 1.71 11.97
CA SER A 108 -6.09 0.60 11.05
C SER A 108 -6.04 0.99 9.57
N CYS A 109 -6.24 2.29 9.25
CA CYS A 109 -6.13 2.85 7.90
C CYS A 109 -4.68 3.04 7.42
N PHE A 110 -3.69 2.98 8.31
CA PHE A 110 -2.27 3.24 8.00
C PHE A 110 -1.38 2.00 8.03
N GLY A 111 -1.97 0.81 8.16
CA GLY A 111 -1.26 -0.47 8.16
C GLY A 111 -1.08 -1.07 9.56
N ALA A 112 -0.21 -2.09 9.64
CA ALA A 112 0.00 -2.86 10.86
C ALA A 112 0.84 -2.12 11.93
N SER A 113 1.66 -1.15 11.51
CA SER A 113 2.50 -0.36 12.42
C SER A 113 2.64 1.08 11.96
N VAL A 114 2.71 2.00 12.92
CA VAL A 114 2.97 3.42 12.70
C VAL A 114 4.04 3.91 13.68
N ASP A 115 4.90 4.83 13.25
CA ASP A 115 5.89 5.43 14.13
C ASP A 115 5.25 6.52 15.01
N SER A 116 5.82 6.75 16.20
CA SER A 116 5.30 7.73 17.16
C SER A 116 5.38 9.17 16.63
N SER A 117 6.32 9.47 15.72
CA SER A 117 6.44 10.80 15.13
C SER A 117 5.30 11.09 14.14
N PHE A 118 4.92 10.09 13.34
CA PHE A 118 3.76 10.11 12.47
C PHE A 118 2.47 10.26 13.26
N VAL A 119 2.30 9.53 14.37
CA VAL A 119 1.13 9.66 15.24
C VAL A 119 0.96 11.11 15.72
N LYS A 120 2.03 11.78 16.15
CA LYS A 120 1.97 13.18 16.60
C LYS A 120 1.59 14.14 15.47
N LYS A 121 2.14 13.94 14.28
CA LYS A 121 1.79 14.74 13.09
C LYS A 121 0.34 14.51 12.68
N LEU A 122 -0.13 13.27 12.72
CA LEU A 122 -1.51 12.90 12.43
C LEU A 122 -2.47 13.51 13.46
N GLU A 123 -2.12 13.47 14.75
CA GLU A 123 -2.87 14.14 15.82
C GLU A 123 -3.02 15.64 15.57
N GLY A 124 -1.93 16.32 15.20
CA GLY A 124 -1.96 17.74 14.83
C GLY A 124 -2.77 18.02 13.56
N ALA A 125 -2.64 17.17 12.54
CA ALA A 125 -3.35 17.30 11.27
C ALA A 125 -4.86 17.08 11.40
N LEU A 126 -5.27 16.16 12.28
CA LEU A 126 -6.67 15.84 12.55
C LEU A 126 -7.29 16.68 13.67
N ASP A 127 -6.51 17.54 14.33
CA ASP A 127 -6.90 18.29 15.53
C ASP A 127 -7.57 17.37 16.59
N ARG A 128 -6.93 16.23 16.86
CA ARG A 128 -7.51 15.19 17.70
C ARG A 128 -6.46 14.46 18.52
N ALA A 129 -6.64 14.42 19.84
CA ALA A 129 -5.82 13.62 20.74
C ALA A 129 -5.91 12.12 20.38
N LEU A 130 -4.77 11.54 20.00
CA LEU A 130 -4.64 10.12 19.68
C LEU A 130 -3.85 9.38 20.77
N VAL A 131 -2.80 10.01 21.32
CA VAL A 131 -1.82 9.33 22.20
C VAL A 131 -2.47 8.65 23.41
N ASP A 132 -3.36 9.32 24.13
CA ASP A 132 -4.02 8.73 25.33
C ASP A 132 -4.86 7.49 24.97
N GLY A 133 -5.53 7.52 23.82
CA GLY A 133 -6.30 6.38 23.31
C GLY A 133 -5.39 5.24 22.85
N ILE A 134 -4.23 5.54 22.26
CA ILE A 134 -3.21 4.55 21.88
C ILE A 134 -2.64 3.90 23.13
N ASP A 135 -2.23 4.68 24.14
CA ASP A 135 -1.66 4.14 25.38
C ASP A 135 -2.68 3.27 26.14
N THR A 136 -3.96 3.62 26.08
CA THR A 136 -5.04 2.75 26.58
C THR A 136 -5.13 1.46 25.77
N ALA A 137 -5.07 1.52 24.43
CA ALA A 137 -5.08 0.32 23.59
C ALA A 137 -3.84 -0.58 23.82
N VAL A 138 -2.69 0.00 24.15
CA VAL A 138 -1.49 -0.73 24.57
C VAL A 138 -1.72 -1.43 25.90
N ALA A 139 -2.33 -0.75 26.88
CA ALA A 139 -2.67 -1.35 28.17
C ALA A 139 -3.70 -2.50 28.05
N GLU A 140 -4.59 -2.44 27.07
CA GLU A 140 -5.55 -3.50 26.74
C GLU A 140 -4.93 -4.64 25.89
N GLY A 141 -3.63 -4.55 25.56
CA GLY A 141 -2.90 -5.56 24.78
C GLY A 141 -3.35 -5.68 23.32
N LEU A 142 -3.94 -4.62 22.77
CA LEU A 142 -4.39 -4.55 21.38
C LEU A 142 -3.33 -3.96 20.46
N LEU A 143 -2.48 -3.12 21.03
CA LEU A 143 -1.30 -2.57 20.40
C LEU A 143 -0.07 -2.89 21.24
N ASP A 144 1.07 -3.07 20.58
CA ASP A 144 2.38 -3.11 21.19
C ASP A 144 3.12 -1.79 20.92
N LYS A 145 3.92 -1.34 21.87
CA LYS A 145 4.86 -0.23 21.69
C LYS A 145 6.28 -0.77 21.67
N ILE A 146 6.89 -0.82 20.49
CA ILE A 146 8.23 -1.40 20.26
C ILE A 146 9.07 -0.40 19.47
N ASP A 147 10.26 -0.06 19.96
CA ASP A 147 11.23 0.81 19.26
C ASP A 147 10.61 2.09 18.66
N ASP A 148 9.85 2.81 19.48
CA ASP A 148 9.11 4.04 19.12
C ASP A 148 8.02 3.86 18.05
N HIS A 149 7.60 2.63 17.76
CA HIS A 149 6.47 2.31 16.91
C HIS A 149 5.30 1.75 17.71
N TYR A 150 4.10 2.11 17.30
CA TYR A 150 2.86 1.47 17.71
C TYR A 150 2.49 0.43 16.66
N ARG A 151 2.28 -0.81 17.08
CA ARG A 151 1.96 -1.93 16.19
C ARG A 151 0.72 -2.64 16.69
N PHE A 152 -0.17 -3.05 15.79
CA PHE A 152 -1.22 -3.99 16.18
C PHE A 152 -0.59 -5.29 16.66
N SER A 153 -0.92 -5.73 17.86
CA SER A 153 -0.33 -6.96 18.43
C SER A 153 -0.64 -8.19 17.57
N HIS A 154 -1.66 -8.11 16.71
CA HIS A 154 -1.92 -9.06 15.63
C HIS A 154 -2.75 -8.42 14.50
N ASP A 155 -2.49 -8.84 13.25
CA ASP A 155 -3.25 -8.43 12.05
C ASP A 155 -4.79 -8.54 12.20
N ARG A 156 -5.29 -9.56 12.90
CA ARG A 156 -6.74 -9.73 13.13
C ARG A 156 -7.35 -8.59 13.95
N ILE A 157 -6.57 -7.93 14.80
CA ILE A 157 -7.02 -6.77 15.57
C ILE A 157 -7.16 -5.57 14.64
N GLN A 158 -6.17 -5.36 13.75
CA GLN A 158 -6.23 -4.33 12.73
C GLN A 158 -7.44 -4.53 11.82
N GLU A 159 -7.63 -5.75 11.31
CA GLU A 159 -8.76 -6.11 10.46
C GLU A 159 -10.10 -5.90 11.18
N ALA A 160 -10.22 -6.32 12.44
CA ALA A 160 -11.42 -6.11 13.23
C ALA A 160 -11.71 -4.61 13.40
N ALA A 161 -10.71 -3.80 13.76
CA ALA A 161 -10.84 -2.35 13.91
C ALA A 161 -11.24 -1.66 12.60
N TYR A 162 -10.61 -2.04 11.49
CA TYR A 162 -10.93 -1.52 10.15
C TYR A 162 -12.35 -1.92 9.73
N ASN A 163 -12.74 -3.16 10.05
CA ASN A 163 -14.05 -3.70 9.70
C ASN A 163 -15.22 -3.17 10.52
N MET A 164 -14.96 -2.46 11.63
CA MET A 164 -16.00 -1.73 12.35
C MET A 164 -16.57 -0.56 11.56
N MET A 165 -15.84 -0.06 10.56
CA MET A 165 -16.29 1.03 9.71
C MET A 165 -17.05 0.47 8.50
N THR A 166 -18.19 1.07 8.17
CA THR A 166 -18.90 0.74 6.92
C THR A 166 -18.03 1.13 5.72
N SER A 167 -18.27 0.52 4.54
CA SER A 167 -17.53 0.90 3.33
C SER A 167 -17.64 2.39 3.02
N LEU A 168 -18.83 2.98 3.22
CA LEU A 168 -19.06 4.42 3.03
C LEU A 168 -18.27 5.27 4.02
N ASP A 169 -18.21 4.87 5.29
CA ASP A 169 -17.45 5.59 6.31
C ASP A 169 -15.95 5.48 6.04
N ARG A 170 -15.46 4.32 5.58
CA ARG A 170 -14.05 4.16 5.18
C ARG A 170 -13.67 5.15 4.11
N CYS A 171 -14.47 5.29 3.05
CA CYS A 171 -14.22 6.26 1.99
C CYS A 171 -14.09 7.69 2.56
N LYS A 172 -15.02 8.11 3.43
CA LYS A 172 -14.98 9.44 4.07
C LYS A 172 -13.78 9.64 4.96
N PHE A 173 -13.44 8.64 5.77
CA PHE A 173 -12.30 8.70 6.68
C PHE A 173 -10.99 8.77 5.90
N HIS A 174 -10.77 7.87 4.95
CA HIS A 174 -9.62 7.90 4.05
C HIS A 174 -9.48 9.25 3.34
N PHE A 175 -10.60 9.83 2.87
CA PHE A 175 -10.60 11.15 2.24
C PHE A 175 -10.14 12.23 3.23
N SER A 176 -10.74 12.26 4.42
CA SER A 176 -10.41 13.24 5.46
C SER A 176 -8.95 13.15 5.91
N TYR A 177 -8.42 11.94 6.07
CA TYR A 177 -7.05 11.70 6.50
C TYR A 177 -6.06 12.12 5.41
N GLY A 178 -6.35 11.75 4.16
CA GLY A 178 -5.53 12.14 3.02
C GLY A 178 -5.46 13.65 2.83
N LEU A 179 -6.58 14.36 2.98
CA LEU A 179 -6.61 15.82 2.93
C LEU A 179 -5.88 16.48 4.11
N ALA A 180 -6.04 15.94 5.31
CA ALA A 180 -5.36 16.46 6.49
C ALA A 180 -3.83 16.30 6.41
N LEU A 181 -3.36 15.21 5.80
CA LEU A 181 -1.94 14.91 5.62
C LEU A 181 -1.31 15.62 4.42
N ALA A 182 -2.09 16.00 3.40
CA ALA A 182 -1.56 16.60 2.18
C ALA A 182 -0.67 17.84 2.39
N PRO A 183 -0.97 18.76 3.34
CA PRO A 183 -0.08 19.89 3.62
C PRO A 183 1.31 19.49 4.15
N LEU A 184 1.44 18.33 4.81
CA LEU A 184 2.69 17.87 5.42
C LEU A 184 3.73 17.42 4.39
N GLU A 185 3.31 17.15 3.14
CA GLU A 185 4.23 16.88 2.03
C GLU A 185 5.27 17.98 1.85
N ALA A 186 4.91 19.25 2.13
CA ALA A 186 5.85 20.36 1.98
C ALA A 186 6.99 20.34 3.01
N GLU A 187 6.80 19.64 4.14
CA GLU A 187 7.79 19.53 5.21
C GLU A 187 8.68 18.30 5.03
N GLU A 188 8.10 17.19 4.54
CA GLU A 188 8.81 15.94 4.37
C GLU A 188 8.22 15.16 3.19
N ASP A 189 9.06 14.97 2.16
CA ASP A 189 8.66 14.46 0.85
C ASP A 189 7.94 13.10 0.93
N ASP A 190 8.14 12.29 1.97
CA ASP A 190 7.56 10.96 2.09
C ASP A 190 6.06 10.98 2.44
N TYR A 191 5.54 12.08 3.00
CA TYR A 191 4.11 12.20 3.28
C TYR A 191 3.23 12.26 2.03
N VAL A 192 3.79 12.63 0.87
CA VAL A 192 3.03 12.61 -0.40
C VAL A 192 2.45 11.22 -0.65
N PHE A 193 3.23 10.16 -0.41
CA PHE A 193 2.79 8.79 -0.65
C PHE A 193 1.69 8.40 0.32
N THR A 194 1.85 8.72 1.60
CA THR A 194 0.84 8.41 2.63
C THR A 194 -0.46 9.16 2.35
N ALA A 195 -0.41 10.47 2.11
CA ALA A 195 -1.58 11.29 1.81
C ALA A 195 -2.31 10.80 0.56
N VAL A 196 -1.58 10.61 -0.55
CA VAL A 196 -2.16 10.14 -1.81
C VAL A 196 -2.72 8.73 -1.68
N THR A 197 -2.05 7.83 -0.95
CA THR A 197 -2.57 6.48 -0.73
C THR A 197 -3.92 6.51 0.01
N GLN A 198 -4.05 7.36 1.04
CA GLN A 198 -5.33 7.56 1.73
C GLN A 198 -6.39 8.14 0.77
N LEU A 199 -6.07 9.17 -0.01
CA LEU A 199 -7.01 9.74 -0.99
C LEU A 199 -7.45 8.70 -2.03
N ASN A 200 -6.52 7.90 -2.54
CA ASN A 200 -6.80 6.87 -3.54
C ASN A 200 -7.69 5.75 -2.99
N LEU A 201 -7.50 5.34 -1.73
CA LEU A 201 -8.40 4.41 -1.04
C LEU A 201 -9.82 4.97 -0.85
N ALA A 202 -9.95 6.29 -0.73
CA ALA A 202 -11.25 6.94 -0.63
C ALA A 202 -12.03 6.93 -1.95
N GLY A 203 -11.31 7.10 -3.06
CA GLY A 203 -11.88 7.21 -4.40
C GLY A 203 -12.51 8.57 -4.73
N PRO A 204 -12.82 8.82 -6.01
CA PRO A 204 -13.35 10.10 -6.49
C PRO A 204 -14.77 10.41 -5.97
N GLU A 205 -15.55 9.40 -5.59
CA GLU A 205 -16.89 9.55 -5.03
C GLU A 205 -16.88 10.20 -3.64
N ALA A 206 -15.76 10.13 -2.91
CA ALA A 206 -15.61 10.76 -1.59
C ALA A 206 -15.38 12.28 -1.68
N VAL A 207 -15.13 12.83 -2.88
CA VAL A 207 -14.79 14.24 -3.06
C VAL A 207 -16.02 15.14 -2.90
N GLU A 208 -16.08 15.86 -1.78
CA GLU A 208 -17.19 16.76 -1.44
C GLU A 208 -17.16 18.06 -2.28
N GLU A 209 -15.99 18.72 -2.38
CA GLU A 209 -15.86 19.98 -3.10
C GLU A 209 -15.22 19.78 -4.48
N LYS A 210 -15.84 20.36 -5.53
CA LYS A 210 -15.36 20.15 -6.91
C LYS A 210 -13.93 20.64 -7.13
N SER A 211 -13.52 21.70 -6.43
CA SER A 211 -12.18 22.29 -6.49
C SER A 211 -11.09 21.32 -6.05
N GLN A 212 -11.41 20.38 -5.15
CA GLN A 212 -10.44 19.42 -4.59
C GLN A 212 -9.96 18.39 -5.61
N ASN A 213 -10.73 18.08 -6.65
CA ASN A 213 -10.35 17.06 -7.64
C ASN A 213 -9.01 17.38 -8.32
N ALA A 214 -8.83 18.63 -8.76
CA ALA A 214 -7.58 19.06 -9.40
C ALA A 214 -6.41 19.06 -8.41
N ILE A 215 -6.66 19.36 -7.13
CA ILE A 215 -5.64 19.31 -6.07
C ILE A 215 -5.17 17.86 -5.86
N ILE A 216 -6.12 16.92 -5.75
CA ILE A 216 -5.83 15.48 -5.57
C ILE A 216 -5.15 14.88 -6.79
N ALA A 217 -5.56 15.28 -7.99
CA ALA A 217 -4.91 14.86 -9.23
C ALA A 217 -3.47 15.39 -9.32
N ASN A 218 -3.19 16.61 -8.86
CA ASN A 218 -1.82 17.14 -8.75
C ASN A 218 -0.99 16.42 -7.69
N LEU A 219 -1.58 16.06 -6.55
CA LEU A 219 -0.94 15.23 -5.52
C LEU A 219 -0.50 13.87 -6.11
N ASN A 220 -1.41 13.20 -6.82
CA ASN A 220 -1.12 11.95 -7.54
C ASN A 220 -0.05 12.12 -8.61
N LEU A 221 -0.08 13.21 -9.39
CA LEU A 221 0.96 13.52 -10.37
C LEU A 221 2.36 13.62 -9.72
N ARG A 222 2.45 14.28 -8.57
CA ARG A 222 3.71 14.42 -7.83
C ARG A 222 4.19 13.09 -7.25
N ALA A 223 3.30 12.33 -6.60
CA ALA A 223 3.61 10.98 -6.11
C ALA A 223 4.11 10.06 -7.24
N GLY A 224 3.43 10.09 -8.39
CA GLY A 224 3.81 9.30 -9.57
C GLY A 224 5.19 9.67 -10.10
N LYS A 225 5.51 10.96 -10.23
CA LYS A 225 6.85 11.41 -10.64
C LYS A 225 7.94 10.94 -9.67
N LYS A 226 7.71 11.08 -8.36
CA LYS A 226 8.65 10.61 -7.34
C LYS A 226 8.85 9.10 -7.39
N ALA A 227 7.79 8.32 -7.60
CA ALA A 227 7.89 6.88 -7.80
C ALA A 227 8.69 6.52 -9.07
N MET A 228 8.56 7.29 -10.15
CA MET A 228 9.40 7.12 -11.35
C MET A 228 10.86 7.43 -11.09
N ASP A 229 11.17 8.47 -10.30
CA ASP A 229 12.56 8.80 -9.93
C ASP A 229 13.20 7.67 -9.12
N MET A 230 12.39 6.92 -8.37
CA MET A 230 12.77 5.68 -7.68
C MET A 230 12.72 4.42 -8.57
N SER A 231 12.46 4.56 -9.88
CA SER A 231 12.31 3.48 -10.85
C SER A 231 11.16 2.49 -10.56
N HIS A 232 10.18 2.88 -9.73
CA HIS A 232 8.98 2.09 -9.43
C HIS A 232 7.85 2.40 -10.43
N PHE A 233 8.03 2.01 -11.70
CA PHE A 233 7.11 2.35 -12.80
C PHE A 233 5.68 1.78 -12.64
N GLU A 234 5.52 0.63 -11.98
CA GLU A 234 4.19 0.07 -11.68
C GLU A 234 3.43 0.92 -10.66
N VAL A 235 4.10 1.34 -9.59
CA VAL A 235 3.54 2.22 -8.56
C VAL A 235 3.25 3.61 -9.15
N ALA A 236 4.16 4.13 -9.95
CA ALA A 236 3.98 5.41 -10.64
C ALA A 236 2.75 5.40 -11.57
N TYR A 237 2.60 4.32 -12.36
CA TYR A 237 1.42 4.13 -13.20
C TYR A 237 0.13 4.20 -12.38
N SER A 238 0.08 3.48 -11.25
CA SER A 238 -1.08 3.49 -10.34
C SER A 238 -1.41 4.91 -9.87
N TYR A 239 -0.42 5.71 -9.47
CA TYR A 239 -0.67 7.10 -9.08
C TYR A 239 -1.20 7.96 -10.22
N PHE A 240 -0.64 7.84 -11.43
CA PHE A 240 -1.16 8.60 -12.56
C PHE A 240 -2.58 8.19 -12.95
N ASP A 241 -2.88 6.89 -12.93
CA ASP A 241 -4.22 6.37 -13.19
C ASP A 241 -5.23 6.88 -12.16
N HIS A 242 -4.91 6.82 -10.87
CA HIS A 242 -5.74 7.43 -9.83
C HIS A 242 -5.92 8.94 -10.07
N GLY A 243 -4.85 9.67 -10.36
CA GLY A 243 -4.91 11.08 -10.73
C GLY A 243 -5.90 11.36 -11.87
N ILE A 244 -5.91 10.52 -12.91
CA ILE A 244 -6.88 10.59 -14.01
C ILE A 244 -8.31 10.31 -13.53
N THR A 245 -8.53 9.32 -12.65
CA THR A 245 -9.88 9.02 -12.14
C THR A 245 -10.47 10.13 -11.27
N PHE A 246 -9.63 10.89 -10.53
CA PHE A 246 -10.07 12.07 -9.79
C PHE A 246 -10.44 13.23 -10.71
N LEU A 247 -9.87 13.29 -11.92
CA LEU A 247 -10.27 14.27 -12.92
C LEU A 247 -11.68 13.96 -13.45
N ARG A 248 -12.63 14.84 -13.13
CA ARG A 248 -14.04 14.70 -13.52
C ARG A 248 -14.24 14.89 -15.03
N LYS A 249 -15.46 14.65 -15.51
CA LYS A 249 -15.86 14.95 -16.90
C LYS A 249 -15.48 16.39 -17.25
N LYS A 250 -14.97 16.59 -18.47
CA LYS A 250 -14.46 17.85 -19.03
C LYS A 250 -13.08 18.31 -18.53
N HIS A 251 -12.30 17.43 -17.91
CA HIS A 251 -10.96 17.77 -17.44
C HIS A 251 -9.99 18.19 -18.56
N TRP A 252 -10.19 17.73 -19.80
CA TRP A 252 -9.40 18.19 -20.95
C TRP A 252 -9.66 19.67 -21.27
N GLU A 253 -10.87 20.17 -21.01
CA GLU A 253 -11.25 21.56 -21.25
C GLU A 253 -10.90 22.46 -20.06
N GLU A 254 -11.09 21.98 -18.83
CA GLU A 254 -10.91 22.75 -17.59
C GLU A 254 -9.46 22.70 -17.04
N HIS A 255 -8.78 21.57 -17.26
CA HIS A 255 -7.46 21.24 -16.70
C HIS A 255 -6.57 20.58 -17.76
N TYR A 256 -6.48 21.19 -18.95
CA TYR A 256 -5.80 20.63 -20.11
C TYR A 256 -4.37 20.17 -19.82
N THR A 257 -3.55 21.05 -19.23
CA THR A 257 -2.13 20.78 -18.96
C THR A 257 -1.93 19.60 -18.01
N LEU A 258 -2.68 19.58 -16.91
CA LEU A 258 -2.66 18.49 -15.93
C LEU A 258 -3.12 17.16 -16.55
N SER A 259 -4.19 17.21 -17.36
CA SER A 259 -4.71 16.03 -18.06
C SER A 259 -3.66 15.48 -19.03
N LEU A 260 -3.11 16.34 -19.88
CA LEU A 260 -2.10 15.95 -20.85
C LEU A 260 -0.88 15.33 -20.17
N GLU A 261 -0.41 15.92 -19.08
CA GLU A 261 0.76 15.42 -18.36
C GLU A 261 0.50 14.07 -17.69
N LEU A 262 -0.64 13.91 -16.99
CA LEU A 262 -1.03 12.64 -16.37
C LEU A 262 -1.12 11.52 -17.40
N PHE A 263 -1.80 11.75 -18.53
CA PHE A 263 -1.93 10.73 -19.58
C PHE A 263 -0.59 10.40 -20.25
N ASN A 264 0.27 11.39 -20.48
CA ASN A 264 1.61 11.16 -21.03
C ASN A 264 2.48 10.32 -20.10
N LEU A 265 2.48 10.62 -18.80
CA LEU A 265 3.29 9.89 -17.82
C LEU A 265 2.73 8.50 -17.52
N ALA A 266 1.40 8.35 -17.49
CA ALA A 266 0.76 7.03 -17.44
C ALA A 266 1.15 6.19 -18.66
N ALA A 267 1.12 6.76 -19.88
CA ALA A 267 1.51 6.06 -21.10
C ALA A 267 3.00 5.66 -21.07
N LYS A 268 3.87 6.54 -20.57
CA LYS A 268 5.30 6.24 -20.37
C LYS A 268 5.51 5.06 -19.42
N CYS A 269 4.77 5.02 -18.30
CA CYS A 269 4.86 3.92 -17.35
C CYS A 269 4.28 2.62 -17.91
N ALA A 270 3.16 2.68 -18.63
CA ALA A 270 2.59 1.52 -19.31
C ALA A 270 3.58 0.92 -20.32
N PHE A 271 4.26 1.76 -21.10
CA PHE A 271 5.33 1.34 -22.00
C PHE A 271 6.49 0.68 -21.24
N ALA A 272 6.98 1.31 -20.16
CA ALA A 272 8.07 0.76 -19.36
C ALA A 272 7.72 -0.59 -18.70
N ASN A 273 6.46 -0.78 -18.31
CA ASN A 273 5.94 -2.02 -17.74
C ASN A 273 5.59 -3.08 -18.81
N GLY A 274 5.70 -2.76 -20.10
CA GLY A 274 5.30 -3.65 -21.20
C GLY A 274 3.79 -3.81 -21.37
N ASP A 275 2.96 -2.98 -20.74
CA ASP A 275 1.50 -2.99 -20.88
C ASP A 275 1.06 -2.27 -22.17
N VAL A 276 1.06 -3.03 -23.26
CA VAL A 276 0.67 -2.56 -24.60
C VAL A 276 -0.80 -2.14 -24.65
N ILE A 277 -1.68 -2.74 -23.83
CA ILE A 277 -3.11 -2.45 -23.85
C ILE A 277 -3.36 -1.06 -23.28
N SER A 278 -2.83 -0.80 -22.07
CA SER A 278 -2.97 0.51 -21.42
C SER A 278 -2.26 1.61 -22.21
N LEU A 279 -1.05 1.34 -22.72
CA LEU A 279 -0.34 2.27 -23.61
C LEU A 279 -1.20 2.68 -24.80
N LYS A 280 -1.85 1.73 -25.48
CA LYS A 280 -2.72 2.01 -26.62
C LYS A 280 -3.91 2.87 -26.22
N LEU A 281 -4.60 2.53 -25.13
CA LEU A 281 -5.79 3.28 -24.67
C LEU A 281 -5.44 4.72 -24.30
N LEU A 282 -4.39 4.91 -23.51
CA LEU A 282 -3.92 6.23 -23.07
C LEU A 282 -3.48 7.09 -24.26
N SER A 283 -2.71 6.50 -25.18
CA SER A 283 -2.25 7.18 -26.39
C SER A 283 -3.43 7.64 -27.24
N GLN A 284 -4.45 6.80 -27.44
CA GLN A 284 -5.65 7.17 -28.21
C GLN A 284 -6.41 8.34 -27.58
N GLN A 285 -6.47 8.43 -26.25
CA GLN A 285 -7.09 9.56 -25.57
C GLN A 285 -6.32 10.86 -25.83
N VAL A 286 -4.98 10.83 -25.69
CA VAL A 286 -4.13 11.99 -25.99
C VAL A 286 -4.28 12.41 -27.44
N MET A 287 -4.18 11.49 -28.41
CA MET A 287 -4.35 11.79 -29.85
C MET A 287 -5.70 12.44 -30.17
N LYS A 288 -6.76 12.07 -29.45
CA LYS A 288 -8.11 12.61 -29.67
C LYS A 288 -8.31 13.99 -29.05
N LYS A 289 -7.59 14.30 -27.97
CA LYS A 289 -7.81 15.49 -27.14
C LYS A 289 -6.72 16.54 -27.24
N ALA A 290 -5.57 16.20 -27.82
CA ALA A 290 -4.46 17.10 -28.04
C ALA A 290 -4.90 18.34 -28.84
N SER A 291 -4.39 19.51 -28.42
CA SER A 291 -4.64 20.80 -29.05
C SER A 291 -3.65 21.10 -30.17
N SER A 292 -2.47 20.47 -30.15
CA SER A 292 -1.46 20.55 -31.20
C SER A 292 -0.83 19.19 -31.49
N PHE A 293 -0.08 19.10 -32.58
CA PHE A 293 0.66 17.89 -32.92
C PHE A 293 1.77 17.60 -31.90
N GLU A 294 2.43 18.64 -31.39
CA GLU A 294 3.52 18.55 -30.42
C GLU A 294 3.08 17.85 -29.13
N ASP A 295 1.85 18.08 -28.67
CA ASP A 295 1.27 17.44 -27.49
C ASP A 295 1.16 15.92 -27.64
N THR A 296 1.15 15.41 -28.88
CA THR A 296 1.05 13.97 -29.20
C THR A 296 2.39 13.26 -29.32
N LEU A 297 3.51 13.99 -29.33
CA LEU A 297 4.82 13.42 -29.65
C LEU A 297 5.25 12.34 -28.65
N ASN A 298 5.04 12.58 -27.35
CA ASN A 298 5.43 11.63 -26.30
C ASN A 298 4.71 10.28 -26.45
N VAL A 299 3.38 10.29 -26.53
CA VAL A 299 2.60 9.04 -26.70
C VAL A 299 2.91 8.35 -28.02
N THR A 300 3.13 9.11 -29.10
CA THR A 300 3.44 8.53 -30.40
C THR A 300 4.81 7.87 -30.38
N TYR A 301 5.81 8.49 -29.74
CA TYR A 301 7.12 7.89 -29.50
C TYR A 301 7.02 6.56 -28.76
N PHE A 302 6.29 6.51 -27.63
CA PHE A 302 6.14 5.27 -26.86
C PHE A 302 5.45 4.15 -27.66
N VAL A 303 4.40 4.48 -28.42
CA VAL A 303 3.71 3.51 -29.29
C VAL A 303 4.65 2.99 -30.38
N THR A 304 5.44 3.88 -31.00
CA THR A 304 6.43 3.49 -32.02
C THR A 304 7.48 2.55 -31.43
N CYS A 305 8.06 2.88 -30.27
CA CYS A 305 8.99 1.98 -29.59
C CYS A 305 8.35 0.63 -29.23
N SER A 306 7.11 0.62 -28.77
CA SER A 306 6.37 -0.62 -28.46
C SER A 306 6.21 -1.53 -29.69
N LEU A 307 5.98 -0.96 -30.89
CA LEU A 307 5.94 -1.71 -32.14
C LEU A 307 7.30 -2.36 -32.47
N ALA A 308 8.39 -1.62 -32.29
CA ALA A 308 9.74 -2.15 -32.50
C ALA A 308 10.02 -3.37 -31.60
N TYR A 309 9.66 -3.29 -30.32
CA TYR A 309 9.79 -4.41 -29.38
C TYR A 309 8.86 -5.59 -29.68
N SER A 310 7.73 -5.33 -30.35
CA SER A 310 6.76 -6.36 -30.76
C SER A 310 7.10 -7.01 -32.11
N SER A 311 8.37 -6.97 -32.53
CA SER A 311 8.87 -7.48 -33.82
C SER A 311 8.21 -6.86 -35.06
N LYS A 312 7.62 -5.67 -34.93
CA LYS A 312 7.01 -4.90 -36.02
C LYS A 312 7.92 -3.72 -36.41
N LEU A 313 9.20 -4.02 -36.63
CA LEU A 313 10.22 -3.01 -36.92
C LEU A 313 9.91 -2.16 -38.17
N PRO A 314 9.44 -2.74 -39.31
CA PRO A 314 9.10 -1.92 -40.48
C PRO A 314 7.98 -0.91 -40.18
N GLU A 315 6.92 -1.32 -39.50
CA GLU A 315 5.81 -0.44 -39.09
C GLU A 315 6.29 0.67 -38.14
N SER A 316 7.22 0.34 -37.24
CA SER A 316 7.83 1.33 -36.35
C SER A 316 8.65 2.38 -37.11
N VAL A 317 9.43 1.95 -38.11
CA VAL A 317 10.29 2.84 -38.90
C VAL A 317 9.44 3.78 -39.78
N GLU A 318 8.44 3.23 -40.46
CA GLU A 318 7.49 4.01 -41.27
C GLU A 318 6.80 5.08 -40.41
N LYS A 319 6.30 4.69 -39.24
CA LYS A 319 5.67 5.62 -38.30
C LYS A 319 6.64 6.69 -37.77
N GLY A 320 7.92 6.35 -37.61
CA GLY A 320 8.97 7.31 -37.27
C GLY A 320 9.18 8.36 -38.36
N PHE A 321 9.22 7.94 -39.63
CA PHE A 321 9.32 8.87 -40.76
C PHE A 321 8.09 9.78 -40.88
N ASP A 322 6.89 9.24 -40.68
CA ASP A 322 5.65 10.03 -40.70
C ASP A 322 5.65 11.15 -39.64
N ILE A 323 6.17 10.86 -38.44
CA ILE A 323 6.29 11.86 -37.35
C ILE A 323 7.28 12.95 -37.74
N LEU A 324 8.46 12.57 -38.25
CA LEU A 324 9.50 13.52 -38.63
C LEU A 324 9.06 14.42 -39.79
N SER A 325 8.36 13.86 -40.78
CA SER A 325 7.77 14.60 -41.88
C SER A 325 6.76 15.65 -41.39
N GLN A 326 5.91 15.30 -40.41
CA GLN A 326 4.98 16.25 -39.77
C GLN A 326 5.69 17.36 -38.98
N LEU A 327 6.92 17.12 -38.51
CA LEU A 327 7.79 18.15 -37.91
C LEU A 327 8.58 18.96 -38.95
N GLY A 328 8.38 18.72 -40.25
CA GLY A 328 9.12 19.36 -41.33
C GLY A 328 10.55 18.84 -41.51
N ILE A 329 10.87 17.68 -40.93
CA ILE A 329 12.18 17.03 -41.05
C ILE A 329 12.08 15.93 -42.10
N GLU A 330 12.53 16.23 -43.32
CA GLU A 330 12.70 15.22 -44.36
C GLU A 330 14.02 14.48 -44.16
N LEU A 331 13.94 13.27 -43.59
CA LEU A 331 15.04 12.33 -43.71
C LEU A 331 15.04 11.82 -45.15
N ARG A 332 15.88 12.42 -46.00
CA ARG A 332 16.25 11.79 -47.28
C ARG A 332 16.73 10.40 -46.93
N GLY A 333 16.02 9.38 -47.40
CA GLY A 333 16.39 7.99 -47.16
C GLY A 333 17.88 7.84 -47.43
N CYS A 334 18.64 7.45 -46.42
CA CYS A 334 19.94 6.85 -46.68
C CYS A 334 19.57 5.60 -47.49
N GLY A 335 19.74 5.67 -48.81
CA GLY A 335 19.22 4.70 -49.77
C GLY A 335 19.88 3.32 -49.69
N SER A 336 20.51 3.01 -48.57
CA SER A 336 21.04 1.71 -48.22
C SER A 336 20.08 1.09 -47.20
N SER A 337 19.39 0.02 -47.59
CA SER A 337 18.75 -0.90 -46.64
C SER A 337 19.74 -1.24 -45.51
N VAL A 338 19.25 -1.57 -44.32
CA VAL A 338 20.10 -2.19 -43.28
C VAL A 338 20.83 -3.41 -43.87
N GLU A 339 20.20 -4.12 -44.80
CA GLU A 339 20.80 -5.21 -45.57
C GLU A 339 21.93 -4.72 -46.49
N ASP A 340 21.79 -3.55 -47.11
CA ASP A 340 22.85 -2.96 -47.94
C ASP A 340 24.04 -2.52 -47.09
N CYS A 341 23.80 -1.93 -45.90
CA CYS A 341 24.89 -1.59 -44.97
C CYS A 341 25.58 -2.83 -44.40
N VAL A 342 24.82 -3.89 -44.08
CA VAL A 342 25.38 -5.16 -43.62
C VAL A 342 26.17 -5.84 -44.74
N GLN A 343 25.67 -5.79 -45.98
CA GLN A 343 26.36 -6.35 -47.14
C GLN A 343 27.62 -5.55 -47.48
N GLU A 344 27.57 -4.22 -47.45
CA GLU A 344 28.73 -3.34 -47.62
C GLU A 344 29.80 -3.59 -46.54
N THR A 345 29.37 -3.74 -45.27
CA THR A 345 30.27 -4.10 -44.17
C THR A 345 30.88 -5.48 -44.40
N LYS A 346 30.10 -6.46 -44.88
CA LYS A 346 30.57 -7.82 -45.18
C LYS A 346 31.56 -7.84 -46.34
N ASP A 347 31.33 -7.03 -47.38
CA ASP A 347 32.22 -6.90 -48.53
C ASP A 347 33.53 -6.21 -48.12
N LEU A 348 33.47 -5.16 -47.29
CA LEU A 348 34.65 -4.50 -46.71
C LEU A 348 35.47 -5.44 -45.82
N LEU A 349 34.80 -6.28 -45.01
CA LEU A 349 35.46 -7.26 -44.15
C LEU A 349 36.05 -8.43 -44.95
N SER A 350 35.47 -8.80 -46.10
CA SER A 350 36.00 -9.87 -46.96
C SER A 350 37.35 -9.54 -47.61
N ALA A 351 37.71 -8.26 -47.65
CA ALA A 351 39.00 -7.77 -48.14
C ALA A 351 40.12 -7.85 -47.08
N HIS A 352 39.79 -8.23 -45.84
CA HIS A 352 40.74 -8.31 -44.73
C HIS A 352 40.79 -9.74 -44.18
N THR A 353 41.97 -10.19 -43.82
CA THR A 353 42.14 -11.48 -43.13
C THR A 353 41.77 -11.35 -41.65
N ASP A 354 41.36 -12.46 -41.02
CA ASP A 354 40.97 -12.47 -39.60
C ASP A 354 42.10 -11.93 -38.68
N ASP A 355 43.37 -12.19 -39.03
CA ASP A 355 44.54 -11.68 -38.32
C ASP A 355 44.74 -10.15 -38.47
N GLU A 356 44.32 -9.55 -39.59
CA GLU A 356 44.38 -8.10 -39.81
C GLU A 356 43.29 -7.38 -39.01
N LEU A 357 42.08 -7.94 -38.93
CA LEU A 357 40.97 -7.36 -38.18
C LEU A 357 41.22 -7.38 -36.66
N LEU A 358 41.83 -8.46 -36.15
CA LEU A 358 42.12 -8.65 -34.73
C LEU A 358 43.32 -7.84 -34.20
N ASN A 359 44.21 -7.36 -35.09
CA ASN A 359 45.41 -6.60 -34.71
C ASN A 359 45.29 -5.07 -34.85
N THR A 360 44.09 -4.53 -35.08
CA THR A 360 43.84 -3.07 -35.27
C THR A 360 43.94 -2.21 -33.99
N ARG A 361 44.41 -2.76 -32.85
CA ARG A 361 44.81 -1.96 -31.69
C ARG A 361 46.33 -1.79 -31.64
N ARG A 362 46.84 -0.72 -32.24
CA ARG A 362 48.04 -0.01 -31.78
C ARG A 362 47.91 1.49 -31.99
#